data_AF-A0A5N7ZFF7-F1
#
_entry.id   AF-A0A5N7ZFF7-F1
#
_cell.length_a   1.000
_cell.length_b   1.000
_cell.length_c   1.000
_cell.angle_alpha   90.00
_cell.angle_beta   90.00
_cell.angle_gamma   90.00
#
_symmetry.space_group_name_H-M   'P 1'
#
loop_
_entity.id
_entity.type
_entity.pdbx_description
1 polymer ?
#
loop_
_entity_poly.entity_id
_entity_poly.type
_entity_poly.pdbx_seq_one_letter_code
_entity_poly.pdbx_strand_id
1 'polypeptide(L)'
;ANKQERVIEFTFRQDEEKDLLSDQFTGLPYADAVKYMAFAIDKDFVVVTSKNDTIPCNGVSYERNYKIAPFQKIVLFFSGIDPNEKIQLIYKDQLFRKGTLKFKFKDTFTEILL
;
A
#
# COMPACT_ATOMS: atom_id res chain seq x y z
N ALA A 1 -4.67 -4.10 21.92
CA ALA A 1 -4.01 -3.97 20.60
C ALA A 1 -3.09 -5.18 20.39
N ASN A 2 -3.19 -5.84 19.24
CA ASN A 2 -2.32 -6.97 18.89
C ASN A 2 -0.93 -6.44 18.49
N LYS A 3 0.11 -6.76 19.26
CA LYS A 3 1.47 -6.24 19.02
C LYS A 3 2.15 -6.81 17.76
N GLN A 4 1.56 -7.82 17.15
CA GLN A 4 2.10 -8.47 15.96
C GLN A 4 1.50 -7.97 14.65
N GLU A 5 0.54 -7.05 14.73
CA GLU A 5 -0.02 -6.39 13.56
C GLU A 5 0.86 -5.20 13.16
N ARG A 6 0.96 -4.97 11.85
CA ARG A 6 1.49 -3.73 11.28
C ARG A 6 0.48 -3.17 10.30
N VAL A 7 0.15 -1.91 10.51
CA VAL A 7 -0.72 -1.13 9.66
C VAL A 7 0.14 -0.10 8.95
N ILE A 8 0.07 -0.06 7.62
CA ILE A 8 0.85 0.89 6.82
C ILE A 8 -0.12 1.67 5.94
N GLU A 9 -0.12 2.99 6.09
CA GLU A 9 -0.77 3.87 5.12
C GLU A 9 0.14 4.07 3.91
N PHE A 10 -0.42 3.91 2.72
CA PHE A 10 0.28 4.14 1.46
C PHE A 10 -0.55 5.08 0.58
N THR A 11 0.09 6.18 0.14
CA THR A 11 -0.56 7.20 -0.69
C THR A 11 0.09 7.27 -2.06
N PHE A 12 -0.72 7.11 -3.10
CA PHE A 12 -0.35 7.34 -4.49
C PHE A 12 -0.68 8.78 -4.85
N ARG A 13 0.31 9.54 -5.32
CA ARG A 13 0.15 10.95 -5.71
C ARG A 13 0.84 11.23 -7.03
N GLN A 14 0.32 12.20 -7.75
CA GLN A 14 0.91 12.76 -8.96
C GLN A 14 0.86 14.30 -8.86
N ASP A 15 1.91 14.97 -9.33
CA ASP A 15 2.11 16.42 -9.19
C ASP A 15 1.13 17.29 -10.00
N GLU A 16 0.67 16.85 -11.17
CA GLU A 16 -0.31 17.59 -12.01
C GLU A 16 -1.78 17.31 -11.64
N GLU A 17 -2.04 16.70 -10.47
CA GLU A 17 -3.37 16.50 -9.89
C GLU A 17 -4.43 15.75 -10.74
N LYS A 18 -3.98 15.07 -11.79
CA LYS A 18 -4.85 14.22 -12.62
C LYS A 18 -5.33 12.99 -11.87
N ASP A 19 -6.49 12.49 -12.28
CA ASP A 19 -7.06 11.24 -11.74
C ASP A 19 -6.17 10.04 -12.10
N LEU A 20 -5.46 9.55 -11.08
CA LEU A 20 -4.56 8.41 -11.18
C LEU A 20 -5.25 7.13 -11.65
N LEU A 21 -6.57 6.98 -11.44
CA LEU A 21 -7.30 5.77 -11.84
C LEU A 21 -7.87 5.88 -13.26
N SER A 22 -7.53 6.93 -14.00
CA SER A 22 -7.84 7.00 -15.43
C SER A 22 -7.10 5.92 -16.22
N ASP A 23 -7.65 5.60 -17.38
CA ASP A 23 -7.09 4.65 -18.34
C ASP A 23 -5.70 5.08 -18.84
N GLN A 24 -5.42 6.37 -18.90
CA GLN A 24 -4.12 6.92 -19.27
C GLN A 24 -2.98 6.41 -18.37
N PHE A 25 -3.23 6.26 -17.06
CA PHE A 25 -2.20 5.83 -16.10
C PHE A 25 -2.22 4.33 -15.83
N THR A 26 -3.39 3.72 -15.86
CA THR A 26 -3.58 2.31 -15.46
C THR A 26 -3.68 1.35 -16.64
N GLY A 27 -4.08 1.84 -17.81
CA GLY A 27 -4.48 1.02 -18.95
C GLY A 27 -5.76 0.22 -18.72
N LEU A 28 -6.55 0.57 -17.70
CA LEU A 28 -7.80 -0.11 -17.33
C LEU A 28 -8.99 0.86 -17.40
N PRO A 29 -10.22 0.34 -17.65
CA PRO A 29 -11.43 1.10 -17.37
C PRO A 29 -11.45 1.55 -15.91
N TYR A 30 -11.95 2.77 -15.65
CA TYR A 30 -11.94 3.36 -14.30
C TYR A 30 -12.54 2.45 -13.22
N ALA A 31 -13.66 1.79 -13.52
CA ALA A 31 -14.31 0.88 -12.57
C ALA A 31 -13.43 -0.33 -12.21
N ASP A 32 -12.65 -0.83 -13.17
CA ASP A 32 -11.72 -1.94 -12.96
C ASP A 32 -10.50 -1.50 -12.17
N ALA A 33 -10.00 -0.28 -12.41
CA ALA A 33 -8.94 0.33 -11.60
C ALA A 33 -9.38 0.50 -10.14
N VAL A 34 -10.60 1.01 -9.89
CA VAL A 34 -11.19 1.11 -8.55
C VAL A 34 -11.35 -0.27 -7.91
N LYS A 35 -11.83 -1.26 -8.65
CA LYS A 35 -11.97 -2.64 -8.16
C LYS A 35 -10.61 -3.24 -7.79
N TYR A 36 -9.59 -2.99 -8.60
CA TYR A 36 -8.24 -3.44 -8.35
C TYR A 36 -7.68 -2.86 -7.04
N MET A 37 -7.80 -1.54 -6.85
CA MET A 37 -7.41 -0.86 -5.61
C MET A 37 -8.12 -1.41 -4.38
N ALA A 38 -9.40 -1.80 -4.52
CA ALA A 38 -10.19 -2.28 -3.40
C ALA A 38 -9.95 -3.75 -3.03
N PHE A 39 -9.59 -4.62 -3.98
CA PHE A 39 -9.67 -6.07 -3.79
C PHE A 39 -8.47 -6.89 -4.26
N ALA A 40 -7.51 -6.29 -4.96
CA ALA A 40 -6.39 -7.04 -5.55
C ALA A 40 -5.02 -6.43 -5.27
N ILE A 41 -4.95 -5.14 -4.94
CA ILE A 41 -3.69 -4.44 -4.74
C ILE A 41 -2.91 -4.95 -3.53
N ASP A 42 -3.55 -5.61 -2.56
CA ASP A 42 -2.89 -6.28 -1.45
C ASP A 42 -1.81 -7.28 -1.93
N LYS A 43 -2.05 -7.94 -3.06
CA LYS A 43 -1.13 -8.93 -3.65
C LYS A 43 0.18 -8.33 -4.17
N ASP A 44 0.19 -7.02 -4.38
CA ASP A 44 1.38 -6.30 -4.85
C ASP A 44 2.32 -5.93 -3.69
N PHE A 45 1.87 -6.06 -2.44
CA PHE A 45 2.64 -5.68 -1.26
C PHE A 45 3.12 -6.87 -0.44
N VAL A 46 4.39 -6.85 -0.09
CA VAL A 46 4.98 -7.74 0.92
C VAL A 46 5.87 -6.94 1.86
N VAL A 47 6.02 -7.43 3.09
CA VAL A 47 7.00 -6.95 4.05
C VAL A 47 8.15 -7.95 4.11
N VAL A 48 9.39 -7.45 4.09
CA VAL A 48 10.58 -8.23 4.42
C VAL A 48 11.09 -7.79 5.79
N THR A 49 11.27 -8.73 6.70
CA THR A 49 11.75 -8.43 8.06
C THR A 49 13.27 -8.45 8.15
N SER A 50 13.82 -7.95 9.26
CA SER A 50 15.25 -8.04 9.55
C SER A 50 15.79 -9.46 9.66
N LYS A 51 14.91 -10.46 9.88
CA LYS A 51 15.27 -11.89 9.86
C LYS A 51 15.19 -12.51 8.46
N ASN A 52 14.90 -11.69 7.44
CA ASN A 52 14.75 -12.08 6.04
C ASN A 52 13.50 -12.92 5.74
N ASP A 53 12.51 -12.91 6.65
CA ASP A 53 11.20 -13.47 6.38
C ASP A 53 10.43 -12.56 5.42
N THR A 54 9.66 -13.16 4.51
CA THR A 54 8.77 -12.44 3.60
C THR A 54 7.32 -12.69 3.99
N ILE A 55 6.63 -11.62 4.39
CA ILE A 55 5.28 -11.66 4.91
C ILE A 55 4.33 -11.01 3.89
N PRO A 56 3.34 -11.73 3.36
CA PRO A 56 2.37 -11.16 2.44
C PRO A 56 1.42 -10.19 3.16
N CYS A 57 0.88 -9.23 2.42
CA CYS A 57 -0.22 -8.41 2.91
C CYS A 57 -1.43 -9.31 3.23
N ASN A 58 -2.02 -9.15 4.41
CA ASN A 58 -3.22 -9.89 4.81
C ASN A 58 -4.51 -9.26 4.25
N GLY A 59 -4.45 -7.99 3.87
CA GLY A 59 -5.58 -7.28 3.30
C GLY A 59 -5.32 -5.79 3.16
N VAL A 60 -6.26 -5.13 2.50
CA VAL A 60 -6.20 -3.70 2.21
C VAL A 60 -7.55 -3.04 2.44
N SER A 61 -7.54 -1.84 2.99
CA SER A 61 -8.68 -0.93 2.97
C SER A 61 -8.38 0.21 2.01
N TYR A 62 -9.20 0.37 0.98
CA TYR A 62 -9.08 1.47 0.02
C TYR A 62 -10.03 2.61 0.40
N GLU A 63 -9.48 3.79 0.66
CA GLU A 63 -10.24 4.99 1.00
C GLU A 63 -10.71 5.69 -0.30
N ARG A 64 -12.00 5.57 -0.61
CA ARG A 64 -12.58 6.26 -1.78
C ARG A 64 -12.79 7.73 -1.49
N ASN A 65 -12.19 8.58 -2.32
CA ASN A 65 -12.36 10.04 -2.23
C ASN A 65 -13.24 10.63 -3.34
N TYR A 66 -13.86 9.80 -4.20
CA TYR A 66 -14.78 10.23 -5.26
C TYR A 66 -14.27 11.40 -6.13
N LYS A 67 -12.96 11.42 -6.40
CA LYS A 67 -12.26 12.47 -7.19
C LYS A 67 -12.23 13.85 -6.52
N ILE A 68 -12.51 13.94 -5.23
CA ILE A 68 -12.39 15.18 -4.45
C ILE A 68 -10.91 15.51 -4.20
N ALA A 69 -10.04 14.49 -4.10
CA ALA A 69 -8.63 14.66 -3.82
C ALA A 69 -7.74 14.01 -4.90
N PRO A 70 -6.62 14.64 -5.28
CA PRO A 70 -5.72 14.18 -6.35
C PRO A 70 -4.72 13.10 -5.87
N PHE A 71 -5.16 12.21 -5.00
CA PHE A 71 -4.35 11.08 -4.51
C PHE A 71 -5.24 9.86 -4.30
N GLN A 72 -4.64 8.68 -4.18
CA GLN A 72 -5.34 7.47 -3.75
C GLN A 72 -4.68 6.97 -2.49
N LYS A 73 -5.47 6.65 -1.46
CA LYS A 73 -4.95 6.14 -0.19
C LYS A 73 -5.44 4.73 0.07
N ILE A 74 -4.51 3.87 0.46
CA ILE A 74 -4.80 2.54 0.97
C ILE A 74 -4.18 2.36 2.36
N VAL A 75 -4.81 1.50 3.16
CA VAL A 75 -4.31 1.02 4.43
C VAL A 75 -4.03 -0.46 4.30
N LEU A 76 -2.77 -0.84 4.46
CA LEU A 76 -2.28 -2.21 4.33
C LEU A 76 -2.19 -2.87 5.71
N PHE A 77 -2.59 -4.13 5.80
CA PHE A 77 -2.56 -4.91 7.03
C PHE A 77 -1.60 -6.09 6.91
N PHE A 78 -0.68 -6.21 7.86
CA PHE A 78 0.23 -7.34 8.00
C PHE A 78 0.15 -7.90 9.41
N SER A 79 0.35 -9.21 9.56
CA SER A 79 0.29 -9.93 10.84
C SER A 79 1.48 -10.86 11.01
N GLY A 80 1.72 -11.28 12.26
CA GLY A 80 2.82 -12.19 12.59
C GLY A 80 4.20 -11.53 12.60
N ILE A 81 4.28 -10.20 12.71
CA ILE A 81 5.54 -9.45 12.74
C ILE A 81 5.94 -9.20 14.20
N ASP A 82 7.13 -9.64 14.62
CA ASP A 82 7.65 -9.33 15.96
C ASP A 82 7.66 -7.80 16.18
N PRO A 83 7.09 -7.27 17.29
CA PRO A 83 7.03 -5.83 17.60
C PRO A 83 8.38 -5.11 17.48
N ASN A 84 9.50 -5.80 17.68
CA ASN A 84 10.84 -5.22 17.69
C ASN A 84 11.58 -5.39 16.34
N GLU A 85 11.00 -6.11 15.38
CA GLU A 85 11.62 -6.29 14.08
C GLU A 85 11.52 -5.04 13.22
N LYS A 86 12.63 -4.74 12.53
CA LYS A 86 12.64 -3.76 11.46
C LYS A 86 12.03 -4.39 10.22
N ILE A 87 11.27 -3.60 9.48
CA ILE A 87 10.61 -4.04 8.26
C ILE A 87 11.02 -3.18 7.07
N GLN A 88 10.98 -3.78 5.89
CA GLN A 88 11.05 -3.09 4.60
C GLN A 88 9.79 -3.43 3.82
N LEU A 89 9.04 -2.41 3.38
CA LEU A 89 7.90 -2.60 2.50
C LEU A 89 8.42 -2.78 1.07
N ILE A 90 7.91 -3.79 0.37
CA ILE A 90 8.11 -4.01 -1.05
C ILE A 90 6.77 -3.83 -1.74
N TYR A 91 6.74 -2.99 -2.77
CA TYR A 91 5.59 -2.82 -3.64
C TYR A 91 5.96 -3.21 -5.06
N LYS A 92 5.30 -4.22 -5.62
CA LYS A 92 5.49 -4.70 -6.99
C LYS A 92 4.39 -4.15 -7.88
N ASP A 93 4.53 -2.89 -8.28
CA ASP A 93 3.50 -2.13 -8.97
C ASP A 93 3.02 -2.78 -10.28
N GLN A 94 1.84 -3.41 -10.23
CA GLN A 94 1.17 -3.91 -11.44
C GLN A 94 0.23 -2.86 -12.06
N LEU A 95 -0.30 -1.94 -11.26
CA LEU A 95 -1.33 -1.00 -11.70
C LEU A 95 -0.74 0.13 -12.56
N PHE A 96 0.31 0.81 -12.08
CA PHE A 96 0.94 1.93 -12.79
C PHE A 96 2.22 1.55 -13.53
N ARG A 97 2.61 0.27 -13.44
CA ARG A 97 3.72 -0.37 -14.17
C ARG A 97 5.08 0.32 -13.94
N LYS A 98 5.34 0.79 -12.72
CA LYS A 98 6.62 1.40 -12.30
C LYS A 98 7.65 0.38 -11.80
N GLY A 99 7.30 -0.90 -11.78
CA GLY A 99 8.19 -1.97 -11.35
C GLY A 99 8.21 -2.15 -9.83
N THR A 100 9.34 -2.59 -9.28
CA THR A 100 9.45 -2.86 -7.84
C THR A 100 10.00 -1.67 -7.07
N LEU A 101 9.22 -1.17 -6.13
CA LEU A 101 9.59 -0.11 -5.20
C LEU A 101 9.88 -0.71 -3.82
N LYS A 102 10.88 -0.17 -3.11
CA LYS A 102 11.32 -0.67 -1.80
C LYS A 102 11.43 0.49 -0.82
N PHE A 103 10.78 0.38 0.33
CA PHE A 103 10.72 1.42 1.34
C PHE A 103 11.29 0.91 2.65
N LYS A 104 12.33 1.58 3.15
CA LYS A 104 12.90 1.34 4.47
C LYS A 104 12.33 2.36 5.44
N PHE A 105 11.76 1.90 6.54
CA PHE A 105 11.29 2.79 7.60
C PHE A 105 12.47 3.18 8.49
N LYS A 106 12.56 4.47 8.85
CA LYS A 106 13.59 4.96 9.76
C LYS A 106 13.33 4.53 11.20
N ASP A 107 12.07 4.28 11.55
CA ASP A 107 11.64 3.92 12.90
C ASP A 107 10.73 2.68 12.91
N THR A 108 10.79 1.91 13.99
CA THR A 108 9.97 0.70 14.19
C THR A 108 8.54 0.99 14.65
N PHE A 109 8.29 2.19 15.15
CA PHE A 109 6.98 2.65 15.63
C PHE A 109 6.61 3.95 14.93
N THR A 110 5.50 3.93 14.21
CA THR A 110 4.75 5.16 13.91
C THR A 110 3.49 5.06 14.77
N GLU A 111 3.37 5.93 15.77
CA GLU A 111 2.11 6.06 16.50
C GLU A 111 1.01 6.44 15.51
N ILE A 112 -0.05 5.66 15.49
CA ILE A 112 -1.27 6.04 14.78
C ILE A 112 -1.87 7.19 15.59
N LEU A 113 -1.85 8.40 15.04
CA LEU A 113 -2.64 9.51 15.58
C LEU A 113 -4.12 9.15 15.38
N LEU A 114 -4.78 8.73 16.46
CA LEU A 114 -6.23 8.55 16.53
C LEU A 114 -6.92 9.87 16.88
#